data_AF-A0A967F710-F1
#
_entry.id   AF-A0A967F710-F1
#
_cell.length_a   1.000
_cell.length_b   1.000
_cell.length_c   1.000
_cell.angle_alpha   90.00
_cell.angle_beta   90.00
_cell.angle_gamma   90.00
#
_symmetry.space_group_name_H-M   'P 1'
#
loop_
_entity.id
_entity.type
_entity.pdbx_description
1 polymer ?
#
loop_
_entity_poly.entity_id
_entity_poly.type
_entity_poly.pdbx_seq_one_letter_code
_entity_poly.pdbx_strand_id
1 'polypeptide(L)'
;YYDAFFAKCAGLLRPGGAMLIQAITIADRRYEQARRQVDFIKRYIFPGGCLPSLSVMVNSITRAGGMQVTGVRDIGRDYALTLGHWRRNFFERIEEVRGLGYPEEFIRMWEFYLT
;
A
#
# COMPACT_ATOMS: atom_id res chain seq x y z
N TYR A 1 12.12 -9.89 5.74
CA TYR A 1 10.66 -9.86 5.85
C TYR A 1 10.00 -10.48 4.62
N TYR A 2 10.16 -9.89 3.42
CA TYR A 2 9.49 -10.39 2.20
C TYR A 2 9.78 -11.86 1.89
N ASP A 3 11.03 -12.32 2.02
CA ASP A 3 11.39 -13.72 1.68
C ASP A 3 10.62 -14.73 2.55
N ALA A 4 10.52 -14.47 3.86
CA ALA A 4 9.75 -15.30 4.78
C ALA A 4 8.23 -15.26 4.47
N PHE A 5 7.71 -14.09 4.09
CA PHE A 5 6.31 -13.95 3.68
C PHE A 5 6.02 -14.80 2.44
N PHE A 6 6.79 -14.64 1.37
CA PHE A 6 6.58 -15.39 0.12
C PHE A 6 6.84 -16.89 0.29
N ALA A 7 7.82 -17.29 1.10
CA ALA A 7 8.05 -18.71 1.41
C ALA A 7 6.84 -19.31 2.13
N LYS A 8 6.24 -18.57 3.08
CA LYS A 8 5.02 -19.03 3.76
C LYS A 8 3.85 -19.12 2.80
N CYS A 9 3.66 -18.13 1.92
CA CYS A 9 2.61 -18.16 0.91
C CYS A 9 2.76 -19.38 -0.02
N ALA A 10 3.96 -19.65 -0.52
CA ALA A 10 4.24 -20.83 -1.35
C ALA A 10 3.86 -22.13 -0.62
N GLY A 11 4.23 -22.27 0.66
CA GLY A 11 3.92 -23.46 1.46
C GLY A 11 2.44 -23.62 1.85
N LEU A 12 1.61 -22.59 1.67
CA LEU A 12 0.16 -22.64 1.90
C LEU A 12 -0.64 -22.94 0.62
N LEU A 13 -0.01 -22.88 -0.55
CA LEU A 13 -0.65 -23.23 -1.81
C LEU A 13 -0.65 -24.75 -2.02
N ARG A 14 -1.77 -25.28 -2.52
CA ARG A 14 -1.80 -26.64 -3.08
C ARG A 14 -0.90 -26.72 -4.32
N PRO A 15 -0.44 -27.93 -4.72
CA PRO A 15 0.23 -28.11 -6.01
C PRO A 15 -0.60 -27.52 -7.16
N GLY A 16 0.01 -26.67 -7.99
CA GLY A 16 -0.68 -25.95 -9.08
C GLY A 16 -1.60 -24.81 -8.62
N GLY A 17 -1.56 -24.42 -7.34
CA GLY A 17 -2.28 -23.27 -6.82
C GLY A 17 -1.76 -21.93 -7.36
N ALA A 18 -2.61 -20.91 -7.30
CA ALA A 18 -2.28 -19.55 -7.71
C ALA A 18 -2.49 -18.57 -6.56
N MET A 19 -1.69 -17.51 -6.55
CA MET A 19 -1.80 -16.40 -5.60
C MET A 19 -1.94 -15.09 -6.36
N LEU A 20 -2.82 -14.22 -5.89
CA LEU A 20 -2.87 -12.81 -6.29
C LEU A 20 -2.37 -11.95 -5.12
N ILE A 21 -1.39 -11.09 -5.38
CA ILE A 21 -1.02 -10.01 -4.45
C ILE A 21 -1.33 -8.68 -5.12
N GLN A 22 -2.15 -7.89 -4.44
CA GLN A 22 -2.37 -6.49 -4.76
C GLN A 22 -1.70 -5.64 -3.69
N ALA A 23 -0.76 -4.79 -4.09
CA ALA A 23 0.00 -3.95 -3.18
C ALA A 23 0.23 -2.56 -3.79
N ILE A 24 0.27 -1.53 -2.95
CA ILE A 24 0.79 -0.23 -3.33
C ILE A 24 2.30 -0.36 -3.45
N THR A 25 2.87 -0.02 -4.60
CA THR A 25 4.30 -0.10 -4.85
C THR A 25 4.93 1.27 -5.03
N ILE A 26 6.22 1.37 -4.75
CA ILE A 26 7.04 2.54 -5.08
C ILE A 26 7.98 2.23 -6.24
N ALA A 27 8.28 3.24 -7.06
CA ALA A 27 9.29 3.14 -8.11
C ALA A 27 10.65 2.68 -7.53
N ASP A 28 11.30 1.74 -8.18
CA ASP A 28 12.52 1.09 -7.67
C ASP A 28 13.62 2.08 -7.26
N ARG A 29 13.85 3.12 -8.06
CA ARG A 29 14.84 4.17 -7.77
C ARG A 29 14.60 4.91 -6.44
N ARG A 30 13.35 4.95 -5.98
CA ARG A 30 12.96 5.64 -4.72
C ARG A 30 12.91 4.69 -3.53
N TYR A 31 12.99 3.37 -3.76
CA TYR A 31 12.76 2.38 -2.71
C TYR A 31 13.73 2.52 -1.53
N GLU A 32 15.04 2.57 -1.78
CA GLU A 32 16.04 2.65 -0.70
C GLU A 32 15.91 3.94 0.11
N GLN A 33 15.66 5.07 -0.55
CA GLN A 33 15.41 6.34 0.13
C GLN A 33 14.13 6.28 0.95
N ALA A 34 13.02 5.86 0.33
CA ALA A 34 11.72 5.78 0.98
C ALA A 34 11.74 4.79 2.15
N ARG A 35 12.54 3.72 2.10
CA ARG A 35 12.69 2.78 3.21
C ARG A 35 13.33 3.43 4.45
N ARG A 36 14.28 4.33 4.25
CA ARG A 36 15.06 4.96 5.35
C ARG A 36 14.43 6.23 5.91
N GLN A 37 13.58 6.90 5.13
CA GLN A 37 12.96 8.17 5.53
C GLN A 37 11.59 7.95 6.20
N VAL A 38 11.31 8.80 7.20
CA VAL A 38 9.98 8.96 7.78
C VAL A 38 9.36 10.19 7.15
N ASP A 39 8.32 9.98 6.34
CA ASP A 39 7.53 11.05 5.74
C ASP A 39 6.23 11.28 6.53
N PHE A 40 5.43 12.23 6.07
CA PHE A 40 4.12 12.53 6.65
C PHE A 40 3.24 11.27 6.78
N ILE A 41 3.19 10.44 5.72
CA ILE A 41 2.36 9.24 5.68
C ILE A 41 2.78 8.26 6.76
N LYS A 42 4.08 7.97 6.87
CA LYS A 42 4.59 7.07 7.91
C LYS A 42 4.46 7.63 9.32
N ARG A 43 4.52 8.95 9.48
CA ARG A 43 4.42 9.58 10.80
C ARG A 43 2.99 9.62 11.32
N TYR A 44 2.03 9.94 10.46
CA TYR A 44 0.68 10.30 10.89
C TYR A 44 -0.42 9.35 10.43
N ILE A 45 -0.23 8.64 9.31
CA ILE A 45 -1.28 7.80 8.70
C ILE A 45 -0.99 6.31 8.87
N PHE A 46 0.20 5.86 8.48
CA PHE A 46 0.62 4.44 8.54
C PHE A 46 1.99 4.26 9.20
N PRO A 47 2.09 4.37 10.54
CA PRO A 47 3.32 4.05 11.28
C PRO A 47 3.84 2.65 10.99
N GLY A 48 5.13 2.55 10.68
CA GLY A 48 5.78 1.29 10.30
C GLY A 48 5.53 0.82 8.86
N GLY A 49 4.72 1.57 8.08
CA GLY A 49 4.47 1.26 6.68
C GLY A 49 5.73 1.28 5.83
N CYS A 50 5.88 0.29 4.95
CA CYS A 50 6.98 0.19 4.00
C CYS A 50 6.42 -0.30 2.67
N LEU A 51 6.46 0.57 1.65
CA LEU A 51 6.04 0.20 0.31
C LEU A 51 7.13 -0.64 -0.36
N PRO A 52 6.82 -1.85 -0.85
CA PRO A 52 7.76 -2.59 -1.68
C PRO A 52 7.91 -1.93 -3.05
N SER A 53 9.04 -2.19 -3.72
CA SER A 53 9.11 -2.01 -5.18
C SER A 53 8.80 -3.33 -5.89
N LEU A 54 8.49 -3.25 -7.19
CA LEU A 54 8.23 -4.43 -7.99
C LEU A 54 9.45 -5.37 -8.00
N SER A 55 10.66 -4.84 -8.20
CA SER A 55 11.87 -5.65 -8.22
C SER A 55 12.13 -6.33 -6.87
N VAL A 56 11.85 -5.66 -5.75
CA VAL A 56 12.00 -6.26 -4.42
C VAL A 56 11.06 -7.44 -4.24
N MET A 57 9.81 -7.33 -4.67
CA MET A 57 8.84 -8.43 -4.60
C MET A 57 9.25 -9.60 -5.51
N VAL A 58 9.56 -9.33 -6.78
CA VAL A 58 9.94 -10.37 -7.75
C VAL A 58 11.18 -11.12 -7.29
N ASN A 59 12.23 -10.39 -6.87
CA ASN A 59 13.45 -11.01 -6.37
C ASN A 59 13.20 -11.85 -5.10
N SER A 60 12.27 -11.41 -4.25
CA SER A 60 11.89 -12.15 -3.04
C SER A 60 11.13 -13.44 -3.37
N ILE A 61 10.20 -13.40 -4.31
CA ILE A 61 9.49 -14.59 -4.83
C ILE A 61 10.50 -15.59 -5.39
N THR A 62 11.44 -15.13 -6.22
CA THR A 62 12.47 -16.00 -6.81
C THR A 62 13.36 -16.65 -5.74
N ARG A 63 13.80 -15.89 -4.73
CA ARG A 63 14.63 -16.44 -3.63
C ARG A 63 13.85 -17.40 -2.72
N ALA A 64 12.58 -17.09 -2.43
CA ALA A 64 11.73 -17.93 -1.60
C ALA A 64 11.41 -19.28 -2.27
N GLY A 65 11.34 -19.30 -3.60
CA GLY A 65 11.04 -20.50 -4.38
C GLY A 65 9.58 -20.94 -4.27
N GLY A 66 9.22 -21.97 -5.06
CA GLY A 66 7.88 -22.57 -5.03
C GLY A 66 6.78 -21.75 -5.72
N MET A 67 7.09 -20.57 -6.25
CA MET A 67 6.17 -19.73 -7.03
C MET A 67 6.90 -19.08 -8.21
N GLN A 68 6.16 -18.75 -9.26
CA GLN A 68 6.61 -17.97 -10.40
C GLN A 68 5.61 -16.86 -10.70
N VAL A 69 6.11 -15.69 -11.11
CA VAL A 69 5.25 -14.57 -11.50
C VAL A 69 4.71 -14.83 -12.90
N THR A 70 3.38 -14.92 -13.02
CA THR A 70 2.70 -15.18 -14.30
C THR A 70 2.10 -13.93 -14.94
N GLY A 71 1.95 -12.85 -14.18
CA GLY A 71 1.42 -11.58 -14.69
C GLY A 71 1.59 -10.44 -13.68
N VAL A 72 1.72 -9.23 -14.22
CA VAL A 72 1.77 -7.98 -13.46
C VAL A 72 0.84 -6.99 -14.12
N ARG A 73 -0.04 -6.36 -13.34
CA ARG A 73 -0.95 -5.32 -13.82
C ARG A 73 -0.81 -4.09 -12.94
N ASP A 74 -0.49 -2.96 -13.58
CA ASP A 74 -0.50 -1.66 -12.93
C ASP A 74 -1.92 -1.06 -12.98
N ILE A 75 -2.46 -0.73 -11.81
CA ILE A 75 -3.75 -0.05 -11.60
C ILE A 75 -3.57 1.20 -10.73
N GLY A 76 -2.35 1.74 -10.62
CA GLY A 76 -2.04 2.86 -9.74
C GLY A 76 -2.81 4.15 -10.09
N ARG A 77 -3.14 4.35 -11.37
CA ARG A 77 -3.96 5.49 -11.81
C ARG A 77 -5.38 5.44 -11.24
N ASP A 78 -5.96 4.24 -11.14
CA ASP A 78 -7.30 4.06 -10.57
C ASP A 78 -7.31 4.40 -9.08
N TYR A 79 -6.16 4.27 -8.40
CA TYR A 79 -6.02 4.65 -7.01
C TYR A 79 -6.09 6.17 -6.79
N ALA A 80 -5.58 6.97 -7.73
CA ALA A 80 -5.74 8.43 -7.68
C ALA A 80 -7.21 8.85 -7.82
N LEU A 81 -7.97 8.18 -8.70
CA LEU A 81 -9.42 8.40 -8.81
C LEU A 81 -10.12 8.02 -7.50
N THR A 82 -9.76 6.86 -6.95
CA THR A 82 -10.31 6.34 -5.69
C THR A 82 -10.11 7.33 -4.53
N LEU A 83 -8.89 7.85 -4.35
CA LEU A 83 -8.60 8.88 -3.35
C LEU A 83 -9.39 10.16 -3.59
N GLY A 84 -9.55 10.58 -4.84
CA GLY A 84 -10.39 11.72 -5.20
C GLY A 84 -11.87 11.51 -4.86
N HIS A 85 -12.42 10.32 -5.08
CA HIS A 85 -13.77 9.96 -4.65
C HIS A 85 -13.90 9.96 -3.13
N TRP A 86 -12.93 9.40 -2.41
CA TRP A 86 -12.93 9.39 -0.94
C TRP A 86 -12.87 10.81 -0.37
N ARG A 87 -12.02 11.68 -0.93
CA ARG A 87 -11.94 13.08 -0.53
C ARG A 87 -13.29 13.78 -0.72
N ARG A 88 -13.92 13.63 -1.89
CA ARG A 88 -15.24 14.24 -2.14
C ARG A 88 -16.28 13.74 -1.14
N ASN A 89 -16.39 12.43 -0.97
CA ASN A 89 -17.37 11.84 -0.06
C ASN A 89 -17.15 12.27 1.40
N PHE A 90 -15.89 12.44 1.81
CA PHE A 90 -15.52 12.92 3.15
C PHE A 90 -16.02 14.35 3.37
N PHE A 91 -15.82 15.25 2.40
CA PHE A 91 -16.27 16.63 2.51
C PHE A 91 -17.77 16.83 2.31
N GLU A 92 -18.43 15.99 1.50
CA GLU A 92 -19.89 15.96 1.41
C GLU A 92 -20.57 15.63 2.75
N ARG A 93 -19.86 14.93 3.65
CA ARG A 93 -20.35 14.50 4.96
C ARG A 93 -19.56 15.14 6.11
N ILE A 94 -18.98 16.31 5.88
CA ILE A 94 -18.06 16.92 6.85
C ILE A 94 -18.73 17.22 8.19
N GLU A 95 -20.02 17.57 8.19
CA GLU A 95 -20.79 17.82 9.42
C GLU A 95 -21.02 16.52 10.21
N GLU A 96 -21.21 15.39 9.54
CA GLU A 96 -21.27 14.09 10.20
C GLU A 96 -19.91 13.73 10.81
N VAL A 97 -18.81 13.96 10.09
CA VAL A 97 -17.44 13.75 10.58
C VAL A 97 -17.16 14.62 11.81
N ARG A 98 -17.54 15.90 11.79
CA ARG A 98 -17.45 16.79 12.96
C ARG A 98 -18.31 16.29 14.12
N GLY A 99 -19.51 15.80 13.83
CA GLY A 99 -20.41 15.19 14.81
C GLY A 99 -19.85 13.95 15.50
N LEU A 100 -18.87 13.26 14.90
CA LEU A 100 -18.14 12.16 15.54
C LEU A 100 -17.12 12.62 16.60
N GLY A 101 -16.92 13.93 16.77
CA GLY A 101 -16.00 14.50 17.74
C GLY A 101 -14.55 14.55 17.27
N TYR A 102 -14.30 14.41 15.96
CA TYR A 102 -12.96 14.59 15.41
C TYR A 102 -12.55 16.06 15.43
N PRO A 103 -11.33 16.38 15.91
CA PRO A 103 -10.84 17.74 15.95
C PRO A 103 -10.53 18.25 14.53
N GLU A 104 -10.54 19.57 14.32
CA GLU A 104 -10.31 20.16 13.00
C GLU A 104 -8.89 19.84 12.48
N GLU A 105 -7.91 19.64 13.38
CA GLU A 105 -6.57 19.16 13.02
C GLU A 105 -6.59 17.79 12.36
N PHE A 106 -7.47 16.88 12.80
CA PHE A 106 -7.65 15.58 12.16
C PHE A 106 -8.22 15.75 10.77
N ILE A 107 -9.25 16.60 10.61
CA ILE A 107 -9.90 16.87 9.32
C ILE A 107 -8.87 17.39 8.31
N ARG A 108 -8.06 18.37 8.72
CA ARG A 108 -6.99 18.94 7.87
C ARG A 108 -5.90 17.93 7.54
N MET A 109 -5.52 17.10 8.50
CA MET A 109 -4.56 16.01 8.29
C MET A 109 -5.10 14.98 7.28
N TRP A 110 -6.38 14.64 7.38
CA TRP A 110 -7.05 13.67 6.52
C TRP A 110 -7.25 14.22 5.10
N GLU A 111 -7.59 15.51 4.97
CA GLU A 111 -7.61 16.18 3.67
C GLU A 111 -6.25 16.14 2.98
N PHE A 112 -5.18 16.46 3.72
CA PHE A 112 -3.82 16.43 3.18
C PHE A 112 -3.41 15.01 2.78
N TYR A 113 -3.86 13.98 3.51
CA TYR A 113 -3.60 12.58 3.15
C TYR A 113 -4.33 12.17 1.86
N LEU A 114 -5.57 12.59 1.66
CA LEU A 114 -6.39 12.19 0.50
C LEU A 114 -6.12 13.01 -0.77
N THR A 115 -5.19 13.98 -0.72
CA THR A 115 -4.80 14.84 -1.85
C THR A 115 -3.55 14.33 -2.54
#